data_AF-A0A4Q1K4W3-F1
#
_entry.id   AF-A0A4Q1K4W3-F1
#
_cell.length_a   1.000
_cell.length_b   1.000
_cell.length_c   1.000
_cell.angle_alpha   90.00
_cell.angle_beta   90.00
_cell.angle_gamma   90.00
#
_symmetry.space_group_name_H-M   'P 1'
#
loop_
_entity.id
_entity.type
_entity.pdbx_description
1 polymer ?
#
loop_
_entity_poly.entity_id
_entity_poly.type
_entity_poly.pdbx_seq_one_letter_code
_entity_poly.pdbx_strand_id
1 'polypeptide(L)'
;MNTEANKIKILEFFEEIQKYYESKVEITEGLCTSSGDFSAEKTTWNLFEFNLVRSAYRNNGARFMMEGDGFYYELDAHAILSLNQPGRHKFEFVEQLGESVFRITKLRFHYKY
;
A
#
# COMPACT_ATOMS: atom_id res chain seq x y z
N MET A 1 9.98 -1.65 14.70
CA MET A 1 11.26 -1.18 14.14
C MET A 1 11.35 -1.68 12.70
N ASN A 2 11.44 -0.78 11.71
CA ASN A 2 11.57 -1.14 10.30
C ASN A 2 12.99 -1.69 10.06
N THR A 3 13.10 -2.97 9.72
CA THR A 3 14.39 -3.64 9.51
C THR A 3 14.96 -3.29 8.13
N GLU A 4 16.27 -3.36 7.93
CA GLU A 4 16.88 -3.13 6.61
C GLU A 4 16.29 -4.05 5.53
N ALA A 5 15.97 -5.29 5.90
CA ALA A 5 15.29 -6.22 5.00
C ALA A 5 13.88 -5.76 4.57
N ASN A 6 13.12 -5.11 5.45
CA ASN A 6 11.80 -4.56 5.10
C ASN A 6 11.94 -3.36 4.15
N LYS A 7 12.94 -2.49 4.35
CA LYS A 7 13.21 -1.37 3.43
C LYS A 7 13.53 -1.85 2.03
N ILE A 8 14.39 -2.87 1.90
CA ILE A 8 14.73 -3.48 0.61
C ILE A 8 13.46 -3.98 -0.09
N LYS A 9 12.60 -4.74 0.59
CA LYS A 9 11.34 -5.22 0.01
C LYS A 9 10.43 -4.08 -0.48
N ILE A 10 10.35 -2.99 0.28
CA ILE A 10 9.55 -1.81 -0.09
C ILE A 10 10.11 -1.19 -1.37
N LEU A 11 11.44 -1.00 -1.44
CA LEU A 11 12.09 -0.47 -2.64
C LEU A 11 11.89 -1.38 -3.84
N GLU A 12 12.16 -2.68 -3.70
CA GLU A 12 11.94 -3.68 -4.75
C GLU A 12 10.50 -3.66 -5.26
N PHE A 13 9.51 -3.55 -4.36
CA PHE A 13 8.11 -3.43 -4.77
C PHE A 13 7.88 -2.22 -5.69
N PHE A 14 8.40 -1.04 -5.33
CA PHE A 14 8.18 0.17 -6.11
C PHE A 14 9.01 0.24 -7.40
N GLU A 15 10.17 -0.42 -7.45
CA GLU A 15 10.95 -0.56 -8.70
C GLU A 15 10.25 -1.50 -9.69
N GLU A 16 9.56 -2.52 -9.17
CA GLU A 16 8.91 -3.56 -9.95
C GLU A 16 7.44 -3.27 -10.28
N ILE A 17 6.80 -2.29 -9.61
CA ILE A 17 5.37 -2.00 -9.74
C ILE A 17 4.97 -1.65 -11.19
N GLN A 18 5.91 -1.14 -11.99
CA GLN A 18 5.68 -0.80 -13.40
C GLN A 18 5.19 -1.98 -14.25
N LYS A 19 5.49 -3.22 -13.87
CA LYS A 19 4.95 -4.40 -14.58
C LYS A 19 3.43 -4.54 -14.42
N TYR A 20 2.84 -3.87 -13.44
CA TYR A 20 1.39 -3.85 -13.21
C TYR A 20 0.68 -2.69 -13.90
N TYR A 21 1.38 -1.86 -14.68
CA TYR A 21 0.71 -0.82 -15.46
C TYR A 21 -0.34 -1.42 -16.39
N GLU A 22 -1.42 -0.67 -16.59
CA GLU A 22 -2.66 -1.05 -17.28
C GLU A 22 -3.46 -2.18 -16.63
N SER A 23 -2.95 -2.77 -15.54
CA SER A 23 -3.70 -3.80 -14.79
C SER A 23 -4.66 -3.15 -13.81
N LYS A 24 -5.82 -3.79 -13.63
CA LYS A 24 -6.72 -3.44 -12.53
C LYS A 24 -6.00 -3.74 -11.21
N VAL A 25 -6.00 -2.76 -10.31
CA VAL A 25 -5.63 -2.90 -8.91
C VAL A 25 -6.88 -2.78 -8.04
N GLU A 26 -7.03 -3.73 -7.12
CA GLU A 26 -7.99 -3.70 -6.02
C GLU A 26 -7.21 -3.29 -4.77
N ILE A 27 -7.66 -2.23 -4.10
CA ILE A 27 -7.07 -1.71 -2.87
C ILE A 27 -8.09 -1.80 -1.76
N THR A 28 -7.79 -2.61 -0.75
CA THR A 28 -8.54 -2.61 0.52
C THR A 28 -7.72 -1.84 1.56
N GLU A 29 -8.25 -0.71 2.00
CA GLU A 29 -7.66 0.11 3.05
C GLU A 29 -8.42 -0.09 4.35
N GLY A 30 -7.70 -0.37 5.44
CA GLY A 30 -8.26 -0.46 6.79
C GLY A 30 -7.60 0.56 7.70
N LEU A 31 -8.39 1.40 8.38
CA LEU A 31 -7.92 2.33 9.39
C LEU A 31 -8.42 1.89 10.77
N CYS A 32 -7.50 1.77 11.73
CA CYS A 32 -7.83 1.44 13.12
C CYS A 32 -6.98 2.24 14.11
N THR A 33 -7.47 2.33 15.35
CA THR A 33 -6.74 2.99 16.45
C THR A 33 -6.21 2.00 17.49
N SER A 34 -6.54 0.72 17.35
CA SER A 34 -6.24 -0.35 18.30
C SER A 34 -4.89 -1.02 18.03
N SER A 35 -3.78 -0.28 18.12
CA SER A 35 -2.40 -0.82 18.02
C SER A 35 -2.14 -1.75 16.82
N GLY A 36 -2.80 -1.53 15.68
CA GLY A 36 -2.69 -2.39 14.49
C GLY A 36 -3.51 -3.69 14.54
N ASP A 37 -4.47 -3.82 15.46
CA ASP A 37 -5.52 -4.83 15.40
C ASP A 37 -6.50 -4.47 14.28
N PHE A 38 -6.32 -5.11 13.13
CA PHE A 38 -7.16 -4.91 11.94
C PHE A 38 -8.37 -5.86 11.91
N SER A 39 -8.96 -6.17 13.06
CA SER A 39 -10.20 -6.95 13.12
C SER A 39 -11.36 -6.19 12.47
N ALA A 40 -12.35 -6.94 11.97
CA ALA A 40 -13.51 -6.36 11.29
C ALA A 40 -14.33 -5.43 12.21
N GLU A 41 -14.33 -5.69 13.51
CA GLU A 41 -15.11 -4.95 14.52
C GLU A 41 -14.47 -3.61 14.92
N LYS A 42 -13.17 -3.43 14.66
CA LYS A 42 -12.39 -2.27 15.14
C LYS A 42 -11.79 -1.42 14.02
N THR A 43 -12.04 -1.81 12.77
CA THR A 43 -11.41 -1.21 11.60
C THR A 43 -12.45 -0.63 10.68
N THR A 44 -12.25 0.61 10.26
CA THR A 44 -13.02 1.21 9.17
C THR A 44 -12.37 0.81 7.85
N TRP A 45 -13.15 0.23 6.95
CA TRP A 45 -12.66 -0.31 5.69
C TRP A 45 -13.13 0.51 4.50
N ASN A 46 -12.21 0.79 3.58
CA ASN A 46 -12.49 1.32 2.25
C ASN A 46 -12.03 0.31 1.19
N LEU A 47 -12.78 0.25 0.10
CA LEU A 47 -12.42 -0.55 -1.08
C LEU A 47 -12.37 0.37 -2.29
N PHE A 48 -11.25 0.33 -3.01
CA PHE A 48 -11.04 1.06 -4.25
C PHE A 48 -10.64 0.10 -5.35
N GLU A 49 -11.11 0.36 -6.56
CA GLU A 49 -10.65 -0.35 -7.75
C GLU A 49 -10.39 0.65 -8.87
N PHE A 50 -9.23 0.52 -9.53
CA PHE A 50 -8.91 1.31 -10.72
C PHE A 50 -7.86 0.58 -11.56
N ASN A 51 -7.69 1.00 -12.81
CA ASN A 51 -6.55 0.54 -13.62
C ASN A 51 -5.33 1.39 -13.27
N LEU A 52 -4.22 0.75 -12.91
CA LEU A 52 -2.98 1.45 -12.59
C LEU A 52 -2.40 2.05 -13.87
N VAL A 53 -2.42 3.38 -13.99
CA VAL A 53 -1.84 4.11 -15.13
C VAL A 53 -0.34 4.24 -14.95
N ARG A 54 0.09 4.68 -13.76
CA ARG A 54 1.50 4.80 -13.41
C ARG A 54 1.69 4.84 -11.89
N SER A 55 2.94 4.78 -11.47
CA SER A 55 3.35 5.06 -10.11
C SER A 55 4.44 6.13 -10.08
N ALA A 56 4.58 6.81 -8.95
CA ALA A 56 5.66 7.78 -8.74
C ALA A 56 6.02 7.88 -7.27
N TYR A 57 7.24 8.35 -7.00
CA TYR A 57 7.65 8.77 -5.66
C TYR A 57 7.81 10.29 -5.63
N ARG A 58 7.09 10.93 -4.72
CA ARG A 58 7.18 12.37 -4.48
C ARG A 58 8.17 12.62 -3.35
N ASN A 59 9.36 13.09 -3.74
CA ASN A 59 10.46 13.40 -2.81
C ASN A 59 10.03 14.39 -1.71
N ASN A 60 9.30 15.46 -2.08
CA ASN A 60 8.80 16.44 -1.12
C ASN A 60 7.55 15.90 -0.40
N GLY A 61 7.74 15.44 0.83
CA GLY A 61 6.71 14.78 1.64
C GLY A 61 6.75 13.25 1.59
N ALA A 62 7.72 12.65 0.90
CA ALA A 62 7.97 11.21 0.88
C ALA A 62 6.70 10.36 0.65
N ARG A 63 6.02 10.61 -0.48
CA ARG A 63 4.78 9.89 -0.84
C ARG A 63 5.01 8.95 -1.99
N PHE A 64 4.68 7.68 -1.81
CA PHE A 64 4.48 6.76 -2.93
C PHE A 64 3.08 6.93 -3.46
N MET A 65 2.96 7.08 -4.78
CA MET A 65 1.70 7.39 -5.44
C MET A 65 1.39 6.30 -6.47
N MET A 66 0.16 5.81 -6.47
CA MET A 66 -0.43 4.99 -7.53
C MET A 66 -1.54 5.81 -8.20
N GLU A 67 -1.40 6.05 -9.49
CA GLU A 67 -2.34 6.85 -10.27
C GLU A 67 -3.23 5.95 -11.12
N GLY A 68 -4.53 6.21 -11.05
CA GLY A 68 -5.54 5.70 -11.95
C GLY A 68 -6.25 6.85 -12.68
N ASP A 69 -7.24 6.51 -13.49
CA ASP A 69 -8.06 7.51 -14.19
C ASP A 69 -8.92 8.30 -13.18
N GLY A 70 -8.55 9.56 -12.95
CA GLY A 70 -9.22 10.45 -11.98
C GLY A 70 -8.99 10.08 -10.51
N PHE A 71 -8.02 9.20 -10.20
CA PHE A 71 -7.79 8.71 -8.84
C PHE A 71 -6.30 8.65 -8.48
N TYR A 72 -5.95 9.07 -7.27
CA TYR A 72 -4.63 8.88 -6.70
C TYR A 72 -4.75 8.14 -5.37
N TYR A 73 -3.95 7.09 -5.21
CA TYR A 73 -3.76 6.45 -3.91
C TYR A 73 -2.34 6.71 -3.43
N GLU A 74 -2.19 7.26 -2.23
CA GLU A 74 -0.88 7.60 -1.66
C GLU A 74 -0.55 6.78 -0.39
N LEU A 75 0.70 6.34 -0.30
CA LEU A 75 1.32 5.77 0.89
C LEU A 75 2.40 6.72 1.43
N ASP A 76 2.46 6.88 2.75
CA ASP A 76 3.51 7.66 3.42
C ASP A 76 4.73 6.77 3.64
N ALA A 77 5.80 7.01 2.87
CA ALA A 77 7.00 6.19 2.91
C ALA A 77 7.66 6.16 4.31
N HIS A 78 7.52 7.24 5.09
CA HIS A 78 8.06 7.30 6.45
C HIS A 78 7.18 6.57 7.46
N ALA A 79 5.89 6.44 7.18
CA ALA A 79 4.94 5.76 8.06
C ALA A 79 4.95 4.23 7.88
N ILE A 80 5.49 3.71 6.77
CA ILE A 80 5.52 2.26 6.51
C ILE A 80 6.36 1.54 7.56
N LEU A 81 5.70 0.69 8.33
CA LEU A 81 6.31 -0.21 9.30
C LEU A 81 6.76 -1.53 8.67
N SER A 82 5.95 -2.05 7.74
CA SER A 82 6.20 -3.33 7.08
C SER A 82 5.50 -3.47 5.72
N LEU A 83 6.07 -4.34 4.90
CA LEU A 83 5.48 -4.87 3.68
C LEU A 83 5.51 -6.40 3.74
N ASN A 84 4.36 -7.02 3.55
CA ASN A 84 4.19 -8.46 3.38
C ASN A 84 3.67 -8.79 1.98
N GLN A 85 3.98 -9.99 1.49
CA GLN A 85 3.51 -10.49 0.20
C GLN A 85 2.78 -11.83 0.43
N PRO A 86 1.51 -11.82 0.87
CA PRO A 86 0.78 -13.04 1.21
C PRO A 86 0.47 -13.95 0.01
N GLY A 87 0.73 -13.48 -1.21
CA GLY A 87 0.59 -14.28 -2.41
C GLY A 87 1.09 -13.56 -3.66
N ARG A 88 1.00 -14.27 -4.79
CA ARG A 88 1.36 -13.70 -6.08
C ARG A 88 0.47 -12.49 -6.37
N HIS A 89 1.09 -11.36 -6.74
CA HIS A 89 0.41 -10.09 -7.05
C HIS A 89 -0.43 -9.51 -5.90
N LYS A 90 -0.18 -9.97 -4.66
CA LYS A 90 -0.86 -9.48 -3.46
C LYS A 90 0.16 -8.92 -2.49
N PHE A 91 -0.07 -7.71 -2.02
CA PHE A 91 0.84 -6.98 -1.14
C PHE A 91 0.08 -6.38 0.02
N GLU A 92 0.66 -6.36 1.20
CA GLU A 92 0.07 -5.78 2.40
C GLU A 92 1.06 -4.84 3.07
N PHE A 93 0.71 -3.56 3.12
CA PHE A 93 1.46 -2.54 3.83
C PHE A 93 0.81 -2.29 5.19
N VAL A 94 1.63 -2.10 6.20
CA VAL A 94 1.18 -1.55 7.49
C VAL A 94 1.89 -0.23 7.72
N GLU A 95 1.12 0.82 7.95
CA GLU A 95 1.60 2.17 8.24
C GLU A 95 1.15 2.62 9.64
N GLN A 96 2.01 3.37 10.32
CA GLN A 96 1.65 4.10 11.54
C GLN A 96 1.57 5.58 11.22
N LEU A 97 0.36 6.08 11.00
CA LEU A 97 0.07 7.45 10.57
C LEU A 97 0.07 8.44 11.75
N GLY A 98 0.01 7.94 12.98
CA GLY A 98 0.09 8.72 14.22
C GLY A 98 0.37 7.80 15.41
N GLU A 99 0.42 8.36 16.62
CA GLU A 99 0.76 7.60 17.84
C GLU A 99 -0.14 6.36 18.02
N SER A 100 -1.43 6.51 17.76
CA SER A 100 -2.43 5.43 17.84
C SER A 100 -3.31 5.36 16.59
N VAL A 101 -2.75 5.65 15.41
CA VAL A 101 -3.49 5.54 14.14
C VAL A 101 -2.70 4.67 13.19
N PHE A 102 -3.30 3.55 12.78
CA PHE A 102 -2.67 2.56 11.92
C PHE A 102 -3.51 2.36 10.66
N ARG A 103 -2.81 2.17 9.55
CA ARG A 103 -3.41 1.81 8.27
C ARG A 103 -2.86 0.48 7.80
N ILE A 104 -3.74 -0.42 7.39
CA ILE A 104 -3.38 -1.55 6.53
C ILE A 104 -3.83 -1.25 5.11
N THR A 105 -2.93 -1.36 4.15
CA THR A 105 -3.26 -1.27 2.73
C THR A 105 -2.99 -2.63 2.08
N LYS A 106 -4.04 -3.29 1.60
CA LYS A 106 -3.93 -4.53 0.84
C LYS A 106 -4.11 -4.22 -0.65
N LEU A 107 -3.09 -4.54 -1.44
CA LEU A 107 -3.12 -4.41 -2.89
C LEU A 107 -3.28 -5.78 -3.52
N ARG A 108 -4.14 -5.89 -4.51
CA ARG A 108 -4.24 -7.05 -5.39
C ARG A 108 -4.25 -6.57 -6.84
N PHE A 109 -3.21 -6.95 -7.59
CA PHE A 109 -3.16 -6.68 -9.02
C PHE A 109 -3.78 -7.84 -9.80
N HIS A 110 -4.73 -7.54 -10.68
CA HIS A 110 -5.33 -8.48 -11.63
C HIS A 110 -4.43 -8.65 -12.86
N TYR A 111 -3.16 -8.95 -12.61
CA TYR A 111 -2.15 -9.16 -13.63
C TYR A 111 -2.27 -10.57 -14.23
N LYS A 112 -2.28 -10.67 -15.56
CA LYS A 112 -2.57 -11.92 -16.28
C LYS A 112 -1.36 -12.83 -16.46
N TYR A 113 -0.14 -12.37 -16.17
CA TYR A 113 1.12 -13.08 -16.47
C TYR A 113 1.95 -13.43 -15.24
#